data_AF-A0A6V7RFJ0-F1
#
_entry.id   AF-A0A6V7RFJ0-F1
#
_cell.length_a   1.000
_cell.length_b   1.000
_cell.length_c   1.000
_cell.angle_alpha   90.00
_cell.angle_beta   90.00
_cell.angle_gamma   90.00
#
_symmetry.space_group_name_H-M   'P 1'
#
loop_
_entity.id
_entity.type
_entity.pdbx_description
1 polymer ?
#
loop_
_entity_poly.entity_id
_entity_poly.type
_entity_poly.pdbx_seq_one_letter_code
_entity_poly.pdbx_strand_id
1 'polypeptide(L)'
;MLMRLVLIVILSIVSIFIINYTGYASLEYTPKNILYASIFIIVATIIYKILIRFLKLFLFVVIVVPVLFICYYYLYTYITGAPPEFMQF
;
A
#
# COMPACT_ATOMS: atom_id res chain seq x y z
N MET A 1 -7.59 -13.41 17.33
CA MET A 1 -7.97 -11.98 17.36
C MET A 1 -7.38 -11.24 18.56
N LEU A 2 -7.42 -11.83 19.76
CA LEU A 2 -6.86 -11.25 20.98
C LEU A 2 -5.39 -10.81 20.84
N MET A 3 -4.52 -11.66 20.28
CA MET A 3 -3.11 -11.32 20.05
C MET A 3 -2.90 -10.07 19.16
N ARG A 4 -3.76 -9.84 18.16
CA ARG A 4 -3.68 -8.62 17.33
C ARG A 4 -4.06 -7.37 18.10
N LEU A 5 -5.07 -7.46 18.97
CA LEU A 5 -5.48 -6.34 19.82
C LEU A 5 -4.37 -6.00 20.83
N VAL A 6 -3.77 -7.01 21.46
CA VAL A 6 -2.64 -6.84 22.38
C VAL A 6 -1.47 -6.15 21.67
N LEU A 7 -1.14 -6.58 20.45
CA LEU A 7 -0.09 -5.94 19.65
C LEU A 7 -0.39 -4.47 19.33
N ILE A 8 -1.63 -4.12 18.98
CA ILE A 8 -2.01 -2.72 18.70
C ILE A 8 -1.83 -1.84 19.95
N VAL A 9 -2.20 -2.35 21.11
CA VAL A 9 -2.03 -1.63 22.38
C VAL A 9 -0.55 -1.44 22.71
N ILE A 10 0.27 -2.48 22.57
CA ILE A 10 1.72 -2.38 22.75
C ILE A 10 2.32 -1.37 21.76
N LEU A 11 1.94 -1.44 20.49
CA LEU A 11 2.42 -0.54 19.45
C LEU A 11 2.01 0.91 19.72
N SER A 12 0.86 1.13 20.36
CA SER A 12 0.40 2.45 20.78
C SER A 12 1.30 3.04 21.86
N ILE A 13 1.65 2.26 22.87
CA ILE A 13 2.58 2.67 23.94
C ILE A 13 3.96 2.99 23.36
N VAL A 14 4.45 2.14 22.44
CA VAL A 14 5.71 2.36 21.72
C VAL A 14 5.65 3.62 20.86
N SER A 15 4.54 3.88 20.18
CA SER A 15 4.39 5.09 19.34
C SER A 15 4.45 6.37 20.17
N ILE A 16 3.82 6.39 21.35
CA ILE A 16 3.89 7.53 22.29
C ILE A 16 5.34 7.71 22.77
N PHE A 17 6.04 6.61 23.07
CA PHE A 17 7.46 6.65 23.44
C PHE A 17 8.33 7.28 22.35
N ILE A 18 8.15 6.85 21.10
CA ILE A 18 8.92 7.37 19.97
C ILE A 18 8.63 8.86 19.76
N ILE A 19 7.37 9.29 19.83
CA ILE A 19 6.99 10.70 19.68
C ILE A 19 7.64 11.57 20.77
N ASN A 20 7.63 11.10 22.01
CA ASN A 20 8.29 11.80 23.12
C ASN A 20 9.81 11.83 22.96
N TYR A 21 10.43 10.70 22.57
CA TYR A 21 11.88 10.58 22.39
C TYR A 21 12.40 11.48 21.27
N THR A 22 11.65 11.57 20.17
CA THR A 22 11.98 12.42 19.02
C THR A 22 11.75 13.91 19.27
N GLY A 23 11.12 14.28 20.39
CA GLY A 23 10.82 15.67 20.74
C GLY A 23 9.72 16.31 19.87
N TYR A 24 9.02 15.53 19.04
CA TYR A 24 7.94 16.04 18.18
C TYR A 24 6.73 16.53 18.98
N ALA A 25 6.41 15.86 20.08
CA ALA A 25 5.38 16.27 21.02
C ALA A 25 5.64 15.65 22.40
N SER A 26 5.12 16.28 23.46
CA SER A 26 5.14 15.74 24.81
C SER A 26 3.76 15.16 25.16
N LEU A 27 3.60 13.87 24.90
CA LEU A 27 2.39 13.10 25.18
C LEU A 27 2.54 12.34 26.50
N GLU A 28 1.65 12.62 27.45
CA GLU A 28 1.58 11.86 28.70
C GLU A 28 1.05 10.43 28.45
N TYR A 29 1.53 9.47 29.23
CA TYR A 29 1.07 8.08 29.22
C TYR A 29 -0.26 7.93 29.97
N THR A 30 -1.30 8.55 29.43
CA THR A 30 -2.67 8.42 29.93
C THR A 30 -3.45 7.40 29.12
N PRO A 31 -4.45 6.71 29.71
CA PRO A 31 -5.32 5.78 28.98
C PRO A 31 -5.99 6.41 27.76
N LYS A 32 -6.31 7.71 27.85
CA LYS A 32 -6.90 8.50 26.76
C LYS A 32 -5.96 8.60 25.55
N ASN A 33 -4.68 8.92 25.78
CA ASN A 33 -3.69 9.04 24.72
C ASN A 33 -3.36 7.69 24.09
N ILE A 34 -3.31 6.61 24.88
CA ILE A 34 -3.13 5.25 24.38
C ILE A 34 -4.29 4.82 23.48
N LEU A 35 -5.53 5.18 23.84
CA LEU A 35 -6.70 4.94 23.00
C LEU A 35 -6.63 5.69 21.66
N TYR A 36 -6.27 6.97 21.67
CA TYR A 36 -6.10 7.73 20.43
C TYR A 36 -5.00 7.17 19.53
N ALA A 37 -3.85 6.82 20.11
CA ALA A 37 -2.76 6.17 19.37
C ALA A 37 -3.22 4.82 18.79
N SER A 38 -4.00 4.03 19.53
CA SER A 38 -4.54 2.75 19.05
C SER A 38 -5.46 2.95 17.86
N ILE A 39 -6.38 3.91 17.94
CA ILE A 39 -7.29 4.25 16.83
C ILE A 39 -6.50 4.73 15.62
N PHE A 40 -5.50 5.59 15.84
CA PHE A 40 -4.65 6.10 14.76
C PHE A 40 -3.91 4.96 14.04
N ILE A 41 -3.33 4.01 14.78
CA ILE A 41 -2.66 2.84 14.22
C ILE A 41 -3.62 1.99 13.39
N ILE A 42 -4.86 1.81 13.84
CA ILE A 42 -5.88 1.07 13.08
C ILE A 42 -6.19 1.78 11.76
N VAL A 43 -6.42 3.10 11.80
CA VAL A 43 -6.69 3.91 10.60
C VAL A 43 -5.49 3.86 9.64
N ALA A 44 -4.28 4.05 10.15
CA ALA A 44 -3.05 3.95 9.36
C ALA A 44 -2.90 2.58 8.69
N THR A 45 -3.25 1.49 9.40
CA THR A 45 -3.24 0.13 8.86
C THR A 45 -4.24 -0.04 7.71
N ILE A 46 -5.44 0.55 7.83
CA ILE A 46 -6.46 0.51 6.78
C ILE A 46 -5.94 1.27 5.54
N ILE A 47 -5.43 2.48 5.73
CA ILE A 47 -4.89 3.31 4.64
C ILE A 47 -3.74 2.59 3.94
N TYR A 48 -2.80 2.02 4.71
CA TYR A 48 -1.68 1.25 4.16
C TYR A 48 -2.15 0.07 3.30
N LYS A 49 -3.17 -0.68 3.75
CA LYS A 49 -3.75 -1.78 2.98
C LYS A 49 -4.42 -1.33 1.68
N ILE A 50 -5.05 -0.16 1.68
CA ILE A 50 -5.66 0.41 0.46
C ILE A 50 -4.54 0.81 -0.51
N LEU A 51 -3.54 1.54 -0.02
CA LEU A 51 -2.39 1.99 -0.82
C LEU A 51 -1.65 0.82 -1.46
N ILE A 52 -1.37 -0.25 -0.71
CA ILE A 52 -0.62 -1.39 -1.27
C ILE A 52 -1.41 -2.14 -2.34
N ARG A 53 -2.75 -2.21 -2.20
CA ARG A 53 -3.62 -2.79 -3.24
C ARG A 53 -3.59 -1.93 -4.50
N PHE A 54 -3.71 -0.62 -4.33
CA PHE A 54 -3.63 0.32 -5.45
C PHE A 54 -2.26 0.27 -6.13
N LEU A 55 -1.17 0.23 -5.36
CA LEU A 55 0.19 0.13 -5.90
C LEU A 55 0.40 -1.16 -6.68
N LYS A 56 -0.11 -2.29 -6.20
CA LYS A 56 -0.06 -3.57 -6.96
C LYS A 56 -0.82 -3.48 -8.27
N LEU A 57 -2.02 -2.90 -8.26
CA LEU A 57 -2.82 -2.70 -9.47
C LEU A 57 -2.09 -1.76 -10.45
N PHE A 58 -1.53 -0.67 -9.94
CA PHE A 58 -0.76 0.28 -10.74
C PHE A 58 0.47 -0.39 -11.38
N LEU A 59 1.26 -1.13 -10.60
CA LEU A 59 2.40 -1.91 -11.11
C LEU A 59 1.96 -2.93 -12.16
N PHE A 60 0.81 -3.58 -11.97
CA PHE A 60 0.25 -4.49 -12.98
C PHE A 60 -0.07 -3.74 -14.28
N VAL A 61 -0.73 -2.60 -14.20
CA VAL A 61 -1.07 -1.79 -15.39
C VAL A 61 0.19 -1.25 -16.07
N VAL A 62 1.21 -0.81 -15.34
CA VAL A 62 2.40 -0.21 -15.93
C VAL A 62 3.39 -1.25 -16.48
N ILE A 63 3.42 -2.47 -15.93
CA ILE A 63 4.38 -3.50 -16.34
C ILE A 63 3.71 -4.55 -17.22
N VAL A 64 2.64 -5.18 -16.71
CA VAL A 64 2.03 -6.33 -17.38
C VAL A 64 1.28 -5.92 -18.64
N VAL A 65 0.54 -4.81 -18.61
CA VAL A 65 -0.23 -4.38 -19.78
C VAL A 65 0.69 -4.05 -20.97
N PRO A 66 1.78 -3.27 -20.84
CA PRO A 66 2.71 -3.06 -21.95
C PRO A 66 3.37 -4.33 -22.44
N VAL A 67 3.76 -5.24 -21.55
CA VAL A 67 4.33 -6.54 -21.94
C VAL A 67 3.33 -7.36 -22.76
N LEU A 68 2.07 -7.43 -22.32
CA LEU A 68 1.00 -8.10 -23.07
C LEU A 68 0.75 -7.42 -24.43
N PHE A 69 0.81 -6.10 -24.49
CA PHE A 69 0.72 -5.33 -25.74
C PHE A 69 1.84 -5.70 -26.72
N ILE A 70 3.08 -5.80 -26.23
CA ILE A 70 4.24 -6.21 -27.03
C ILE A 70 4.07 -7.66 -27.51
N CYS A 71 3.70 -8.58 -26.62
CA CYS A 71 3.45 -9.97 -26.98
C CYS A 71 2.35 -10.09 -28.03
N TYR A 72 1.25 -9.34 -27.88
CA TYR A 72 0.17 -9.30 -28.85
C TYR A 72 0.65 -8.79 -30.21
N TYR A 73 1.46 -7.72 -30.25
CA TYR A 73 2.02 -7.19 -31.48
C TYR A 73 2.82 -8.25 -32.25
N TYR A 74 3.75 -8.94 -31.58
CA TYR A 74 4.57 -9.97 -32.22
C TYR A 74 3.76 -11.19 -32.65
N LEU A 75 2.79 -11.61 -31.84
CA LEU A 75 1.97 -12.77 -32.14
C LEU A 75 0.99 -12.49 -33.30
N TYR A 76 0.40 -11.29 -33.32
CA TYR A 76 -0.45 -10.84 -34.41
C TYR A 76 0.34 -10.75 -35.71
N THR A 77 1.47 -10.04 -35.72
CA THR A 77 2.33 -9.90 -36.92
C THR A 77 2.83 -11.24 -37.45
N TYR A 78 3.13 -12.19 -36.57
CA TYR A 78 3.51 -13.55 -36.99
C TYR A 78 2.37 -14.29 -37.72
N ILE A 79 1.13 -14.12 -37.27
CA ILE A 79 -0.03 -14.81 -37.85
C ILE A 79 -0.53 -14.13 -39.12
N THR A 80 -0.67 -12.80 -39.11
CA THR A 80 -1.30 -12.04 -40.19
C THR A 80 -0.31 -11.49 -41.21
N GLY A 81 0.99 -11.49 -40.90
CA GLY A 81 2.03 -10.91 -41.74
C GLY A 81 2.00 -9.38 -41.83
N ALA A 82 1.11 -8.72 -41.08
CA ALA A 82 0.93 -7.28 -41.08
C ALA A 82 0.83 -6.73 -39.64
N PRO A 83 1.30 -5.50 -39.39
CA PRO A 83 1.13 -4.86 -38.09
C PRO A 83 -0.35 -4.61 -37.77
N PRO A 84 -0.76 -4.68 -36.48
CA PRO A 84 -2.13 -4.37 -36.08
C PRO A 84 -2.51 -2.95 -36.49
N GLU A 85 -3.67 -2.76 -37.12
CA GLU A 85 -4.13 -1.47 -37.69
C GLU A 85 -4.08 -0.30 -36.69
N PHE A 86 -4.34 -0.57 -35.41
CA PHE A 86 -4.33 0.43 -34.34
C PHE A 86 -2.93 0.77 -33.80
N MET A 87 -1.88 0.09 -34.27
CA MET A 87 -0.47 0.39 -33.98
C MET A 87 0.30 0.85 -35.22
N GLN A 88 -0.39 1.01 -36.35
CA GLN A 88 0.18 1.63 -37.55
C GLN A 88 0.23 3.14 -37.29
N PHE A 89 1.34 3.62 -36.75
CA PHE A 89 1.69 5.04 -36.72
C PHE A 89 2.38 5.43 -38.04
#